data_AF-A0A956X4K0-F1
#
_entry.id   AF-A0A956X4K0-F1
#
_cell.length_a   1.000
_cell.length_b   1.000
_cell.length_c   1.000
_cell.angle_alpha   90.00
_cell.angle_beta   90.00
_cell.angle_gamma   90.00
#
_symmetry.space_group_name_H-M   'P 1'
#
loop_
_entity.id
_entity.type
_entity.pdbx_description
1 polymer ?
#
loop_
_entity_poly.entity_id
_entity_poly.type
_entity_poly.pdbx_seq_one_letter_code
_entity_poly.pdbx_strand_id
1 'polypeptide(L)'
;MTIILIIEIVVVLVFLIMFLRRPSLTWGVGLLCVTTAVLLDSFLSTFNRAQMLDELGFFFYVIAGALVGGMAVWMWGVLQPVRGETAVSPAASPPAAMPANSLTAVAAPPPLEVTFDEGTAFDRQMLYDEVRTRFGHEDILDLMFDLGINENDVATLDQNMNQLIVNIMDTAQKNGQGSALTLAVERILTPISPDLLPRPEKIDAGSPPTILRYYLLANYSLTDLREMSAQLGIDWEQIGGDNKKAKVRNFLLYLYRRNRIDELISLLHVPYEEEE
;
A
#
# COMPACT_ATOMS: atom_id res chain seq x y z
N MET A 1 44.10 12.44 14.78
CA MET A 1 43.06 13.40 14.37
C MET A 1 42.51 13.07 12.99
N THR A 2 43.34 12.98 11.94
CA THR A 2 42.90 12.62 10.58
C THR A 2 42.28 11.24 10.44
N ILE A 3 42.81 10.22 11.11
CA ILE A 3 42.27 8.84 10.99
C ILE A 3 40.84 8.73 11.56
N ILE A 4 40.56 9.39 12.68
CA ILE A 4 39.22 9.36 13.33
C ILE A 4 38.20 10.08 12.44
N LEU A 5 38.56 11.25 11.92
CA LEU A 5 37.73 12.02 10.98
C LEU A 5 37.43 11.23 9.69
N ILE A 6 38.41 10.48 9.17
CA ILE A 6 38.20 9.61 8.01
C ILE A 6 37.17 8.51 8.33
N ILE A 7 37.26 7.89 9.52
CA ILE A 7 36.32 6.85 9.94
C ILE A 7 34.90 7.42 10.05
N GLU A 8 34.72 8.60 10.65
CA GLU A 8 33.42 9.26 10.77
C GLU A 8 32.78 9.55 9.41
N ILE A 9 33.56 10.08 8.46
CA ILE A 9 33.10 10.35 7.10
C ILE A 9 32.69 9.04 6.41
N VAL A 10 33.48 7.97 6.58
CA VAL A 10 33.15 6.65 6.01
C VAL A 10 31.83 6.13 6.59
N VAL A 11 31.61 6.28 7.91
CA VAL A 11 30.35 5.87 8.56
C VAL A 11 29.16 6.64 7.99
N VAL A 12 29.25 7.98 7.87
CA VAL A 12 28.20 8.80 7.25
C VAL A 12 27.93 8.35 5.82
N LEU A 13 28.99 8.10 5.05
CA LEU A 13 28.90 7.70 3.65
C LEU A 13 28.24 6.33 3.48
N VAL A 14 28.49 5.38 4.39
CA VAL A 14 27.80 4.08 4.41
C VAL A 14 26.29 4.28 4.64
N PHE A 15 25.90 5.11 5.61
CA PHE A 15 24.49 5.41 5.89
C PHE A 15 23.83 6.13 4.71
N LEU A 16 24.54 7.05 4.05
CA LEU A 16 24.06 7.75 2.87
C LEU A 16 23.83 6.78 1.70
N ILE A 17 24.79 5.88 1.43
CA ILE A 17 24.64 4.86 0.38
C ILE A 17 23.47 3.94 0.70
N MET A 18 23.33 3.48 1.95
CA MET A 18 22.21 2.64 2.38
C MET A 18 20.86 3.35 2.18
N PHE A 19 20.78 4.63 2.54
CA PHE A 19 19.59 5.45 2.31
C PHE A 19 19.26 5.63 0.83
N LEU A 20 20.26 5.92 -0.02
CA LEU A 20 20.07 6.04 -1.47
C LEU A 20 19.64 4.71 -2.12
N ARG A 21 20.12 3.59 -1.60
CA ARG A 21 19.74 2.26 -2.10
C ARG A 21 18.34 1.82 -1.67
N ARG A 22 17.89 2.23 -0.50
CA ARG A 22 16.58 1.89 0.08
C ARG A 22 15.99 3.12 0.78
N PRO A 23 15.43 4.09 0.02
CA PRO A 23 14.87 5.30 0.60
C PRO A 23 13.65 4.92 1.44
N SER A 24 13.84 4.97 2.76
CA SER A 24 12.81 4.70 3.75
C SER A 24 12.98 5.63 4.92
N LEU A 25 11.89 5.89 5.63
CA LEU A 25 11.89 6.78 6.80
C LEU A 25 12.85 6.28 7.87
N THR A 26 12.96 4.95 8.05
CA THR A 26 13.93 4.33 8.95
C THR A 26 15.37 4.72 8.62
N TRP A 27 15.81 4.55 7.37
CA TRP A 27 17.16 4.94 6.96
C TRP A 27 17.39 6.46 7.00
N GLY A 28 16.35 7.26 6.78
CA GLY A 28 16.39 8.71 6.94
C GLY A 28 16.65 9.15 8.38
N VAL A 29 15.96 8.56 9.35
CA VAL A 29 16.17 8.80 10.79
C VAL A 29 17.58 8.37 11.20
N GLY A 30 18.05 7.21 10.73
CA GLY A 30 19.42 6.73 10.97
C GLY A 30 20.49 7.69 10.43
N LEU A 31 20.34 8.14 9.18
CA LEU A 31 21.25 9.10 8.56
C LEU A 31 21.27 10.44 9.32
N LEU A 32 20.10 10.95 9.72
CA LEU A 32 19.99 12.19 10.50
C LEU A 32 20.71 12.09 11.85
N CYS A 33 20.54 10.98 12.58
CA CYS A 33 21.23 10.76 13.85
C CYS A 33 22.74 10.66 13.68
N VAL A 34 23.21 9.88 12.71
CA VAL A 34 24.65 9.70 12.46
C VAL A 34 25.31 11.01 12.02
N THR A 35 24.70 11.75 11.09
CA THR A 35 25.22 13.04 10.64
C THR A 35 25.25 14.06 11.78
N THR A 36 24.20 14.13 12.59
CA THR A 36 24.13 15.05 13.73
C THR A 36 25.15 14.69 14.81
N ALA A 37 25.38 13.41 15.09
CA ALA A 37 26.40 12.95 16.03
C ALA A 37 27.82 13.29 15.56
N VAL A 38 28.13 13.08 14.28
CA VAL A 38 29.44 13.42 13.69
C VAL A 38 29.68 14.93 13.68
N LEU A 39 28.65 15.72 13.35
CA LEU A 39 28.74 17.19 13.40
C LEU A 39 28.96 17.68 14.84
N LEU A 40 28.27 17.09 15.82
CA LEU A 40 28.42 17.45 17.22
C LEU A 40 29.82 17.10 17.74
N ASP A 41 30.35 15.92 17.41
CA ASP A 41 31.70 15.55 17.83
C ASP A 41 32.79 16.38 17.13
N SER A 42 32.62 16.66 15.83
CA SER A 42 33.48 17.59 15.09
C SER A 42 33.46 19.00 15.70
N PHE A 43 32.29 19.48 16.10
CA PHE A 43 32.12 20.78 16.76
C PHE A 43 32.84 20.81 18.12
N LEU A 44 32.62 19.80 18.97
CA LEU A 44 33.27 19.69 20.29
C LEU A 44 34.78 19.44 20.21
N SER A 45 35.25 18.77 19.16
CA SER A 45 36.67 18.59 18.91
C SER A 45 37.33 19.88 18.42
N THR A 46 36.59 20.73 17.69
CA THR A 46 37.11 22.00 17.16
C THR A 46 37.15 23.06 18.24
N PHE A 47 36.10 23.12 19.06
CA PHE A 47 35.95 24.07 20.15
C PHE A 47 36.06 23.32 21.47
N ASN A 48 37.22 23.43 22.13
CA ASN A 48 37.59 22.81 23.41
C ASN A 48 36.40 22.20 24.19
N ARG A 49 36.26 20.87 24.11
CA ARG A 49 35.11 20.10 24.62
C ARG A 49 34.69 20.48 26.04
N ALA A 50 35.63 20.69 26.96
CA ALA A 50 35.32 21.02 28.34
C ALA A 50 34.61 22.37 28.47
N GLN A 51 35.04 23.36 27.68
CA GLN A 51 34.45 24.69 27.66
C GLN A 51 33.08 24.66 26.97
N MET A 52 32.95 23.96 25.84
CA MET A 52 31.68 23.88 25.12
C MET A 52 30.61 23.10 25.87
N LEU A 53 30.98 22.07 26.64
CA LEU A 53 30.03 21.36 27.51
C LEU A 53 29.51 22.26 28.64
N ASP A 54 30.37 23.13 29.18
CA ASP A 54 29.99 24.10 30.20
C ASP A 54 29.05 25.18 29.63
N GLU A 55 29.35 25.68 28.42
CA GLU A 55 28.53 26.67 27.72
C GLU A 55 27.18 26.11 27.22
N LEU A 56 27.15 24.87 26.70
CA LEU A 56 25.92 24.22 26.25
C LEU A 56 25.04 23.74 27.42
N GLY A 57 25.65 23.37 28.54
CA GLY A 57 24.97 22.95 29.76
C GLY A 57 23.83 21.95 29.50
N PHE A 58 22.60 22.34 29.89
CA PHE A 58 21.40 21.52 29.71
C PHE A 58 21.10 21.15 28.25
N PHE A 59 21.37 22.03 27.29
CA PHE A 59 21.06 21.79 25.88
C PHE A 59 21.84 20.62 25.30
N PHE A 60 23.06 20.37 25.78
CA PHE A 60 23.83 19.20 25.38
C PHE A 60 23.08 17.90 25.72
N TYR A 61 22.47 17.82 26.91
CA TYR A 61 21.71 16.64 27.33
C TYR A 61 20.42 16.46 26.54
N VAL A 62 19.78 17.55 26.10
CA VAL A 62 18.61 17.48 25.20
C VAL A 62 19.01 16.91 23.84
N ILE A 63 20.11 17.39 23.26
CA ILE A 63 20.62 16.90 21.96
C ILE A 63 21.07 15.44 22.09
N ALA A 64 21.80 15.09 23.15
CA ALA A 64 22.21 13.72 23.42
C ALA A 64 21.01 12.79 23.62
N GLY A 65 19.98 13.24 24.36
CA GLY A 65 18.73 12.51 24.54
C GLY A 65 17.98 12.30 23.23
N ALA A 66 17.91 13.31 22.36
CA ALA A 66 17.30 13.20 21.04
C ALA A 66 18.08 12.22 20.13
N LEU A 67 19.41 12.23 20.18
CA LEU A 67 20.25 11.28 19.45
C LEU A 67 20.04 9.84 19.94
N VAL A 68 20.00 9.61 21.26
CA VAL A 68 19.76 8.28 21.83
C VAL A 68 18.34 7.79 21.49
N GLY A 69 17.34 8.66 21.61
CA GLY A 69 15.96 8.35 21.23
C GLY A 69 15.83 8.03 19.74
N GLY A 70 16.44 8.84 18.88
CA GLY A 70 16.48 8.60 17.43
C GLY A 70 17.21 7.31 17.07
N MET A 71 18.32 6.98 17.75
CA MET A 71 19.00 5.69 17.60
C MET A 71 18.13 4.52 18.03
N ALA A 72 17.38 4.65 19.13
CA ALA A 72 16.47 3.60 19.58
C ALA A 72 15.33 3.36 18.57
N VAL A 73 14.76 4.43 18.02
CA VAL A 73 13.72 4.36 16.97
C VAL A 73 14.28 3.75 15.68
N TRP A 74 15.49 4.17 15.26
CA TRP A 74 16.16 3.60 14.11
C TRP A 74 16.48 2.11 14.31
N MET A 75 17.07 1.76 15.45
CA MET A 75 17.42 0.39 15.80
C MET A 75 16.17 -0.49 15.87
N TRP A 76 15.07 0.02 16.44
CA TRP A 76 13.78 -0.66 16.41
C TRP A 76 13.31 -0.88 14.98
N GLY A 77 13.36 0.14 14.12
CA GLY A 77 12.96 0.02 12.71
C GLY A 77 13.83 -0.93 11.88
N VAL A 78 15.11 -1.10 12.23
CA VAL A 78 16.02 -2.08 11.60
C VAL A 78 15.80 -3.48 12.15
N LEU A 79 15.50 -3.61 13.45
CA LEU A 79 15.27 -4.88 14.15
C LEU A 79 13.85 -5.41 14.02
N GLN A 80 12.90 -4.63 13.49
CA GLN A 80 11.58 -5.15 13.18
C GLN A 80 11.80 -6.36 12.26
N PRO A 81 11.37 -7.57 12.69
CA PRO A 81 11.49 -8.74 11.85
C PRO A 81 10.79 -8.38 10.56
N VAL A 82 11.48 -8.58 9.45
CA VAL A 82 10.88 -8.56 8.12
C VAL A 82 9.67 -9.48 8.21
N ARG A 83 8.48 -8.91 8.39
CA ARG A 83 7.22 -9.63 8.31
C ARG A 83 7.06 -9.96 6.84
N GLY A 84 7.71 -11.06 6.45
CA GLY A 84 7.50 -11.79 5.19
C GLY A 84 7.99 -11.12 3.91
N GLU A 85 9.31 -10.94 3.75
CA GLU A 85 9.95 -11.24 2.46
C GLU A 85 10.38 -12.72 2.53
N THR A 86 9.46 -13.63 2.24
CA THR A 86 9.71 -15.05 1.89
C THR A 86 8.40 -15.56 1.28
N ALA A 87 8.32 -16.10 0.07
CA ALA A 87 9.33 -16.78 -0.73
C ALA A 87 9.12 -16.55 -2.24
N VAL A 88 10.23 -16.60 -2.97
CA VAL A 88 10.26 -16.88 -4.41
C VAL A 88 9.43 -18.14 -4.67
N SER A 89 8.33 -18.03 -5.42
CA SER A 89 7.61 -19.19 -5.92
C SER A 89 8.34 -19.73 -7.16
N PRO A 90 8.59 -21.05 -7.25
CA PRO A 90 9.31 -21.65 -8.37
C PRO A 90 8.44 -21.64 -9.63
N ALA A 91 9.10 -21.59 -10.79
CA ALA A 91 8.50 -21.66 -12.12
C ALA A 91 7.38 -22.71 -12.21
N ALA A 92 6.17 -22.25 -12.51
CA ALA A 92 5.03 -23.11 -12.80
C ALA A 92 5.34 -23.94 -14.06
N SER A 93 5.27 -25.26 -13.91
CA SER A 93 5.33 -26.21 -15.03
C SER A 93 4.05 -26.11 -15.87
N PRO A 94 4.12 -26.34 -17.20
CA PRO A 94 2.93 -26.32 -18.05
C PRO A 94 1.98 -27.49 -17.75
N PRO A 95 0.65 -27.31 -17.82
CA PRO A 95 -0.29 -28.37 -17.52
C PRO A 95 -0.32 -29.43 -18.64
N ALA A 96 -0.25 -30.69 -18.21
CA ALA A 96 -0.42 -31.86 -19.06
C ALA A 96 -1.87 -31.96 -19.56
N ALA A 97 -2.01 -32.33 -20.83
CA ALA A 97 -3.28 -32.55 -21.51
C ALA A 97 -3.92 -33.90 -21.17
N MET A 98 -5.26 -33.94 -21.32
CA MET A 98 -6.18 -35.08 -21.55
C MET A 98 -6.89 -35.73 -20.35
N PRO A 99 -8.02 -36.46 -20.55
CA PRO A 99 -8.96 -36.46 -21.69
C PRO A 99 -10.44 -36.24 -21.29
N ALA A 100 -11.23 -35.93 -22.32
CA ALA A 100 -12.70 -35.85 -22.29
C ALA A 100 -13.37 -37.15 -21.83
N ASN A 101 -14.39 -37.03 -20.99
CA ASN A 101 -15.46 -38.02 -20.90
C ASN A 101 -16.81 -37.32 -20.68
N SER A 102 -17.68 -37.54 -21.64
CA SER A 102 -19.08 -37.09 -21.72
C SER A 102 -19.95 -37.82 -20.70
N LEU A 103 -20.99 -37.17 -20.15
CA LEU A 103 -22.35 -37.70 -19.95
C LEU A 103 -23.31 -36.66 -19.31
N THR A 104 -24.39 -36.35 -20.04
CA THR A 104 -25.78 -36.00 -19.61
C THR A 104 -26.10 -34.79 -18.70
N ALA A 105 -26.57 -33.72 -19.37
CA ALA A 105 -27.70 -32.81 -19.11
C ALA A 105 -28.38 -32.70 -17.72
N VAL A 106 -28.31 -31.49 -17.13
CA VAL A 106 -29.43 -30.76 -16.50
C VAL A 106 -29.33 -29.30 -16.94
N ALA A 107 -30.42 -28.74 -17.47
CA ALA A 107 -30.47 -27.37 -17.98
C ALA A 107 -30.29 -26.35 -16.83
N ALA A 108 -29.14 -25.69 -16.82
CA ALA A 108 -28.89 -24.47 -16.05
C ALA A 108 -29.27 -23.24 -16.91
N PRO A 109 -29.78 -22.14 -16.32
CA PRO A 109 -29.96 -20.89 -17.04
C PRO A 109 -28.60 -20.42 -17.59
N PRO A 110 -28.55 -19.71 -18.74
CA PRO A 110 -27.29 -19.46 -19.42
C PRO A 110 -26.33 -18.75 -18.46
N PRO A 111 -25.09 -19.25 -18.29
CA PRO A 111 -24.05 -18.41 -17.75
C PRO A 111 -23.95 -17.22 -18.69
N LEU A 112 -23.78 -16.01 -18.14
CA LEU A 112 -23.27 -14.87 -18.90
C LEU A 112 -21.84 -15.24 -19.34
N GLU A 113 -21.73 -16.08 -20.36
CA GLU A 113 -20.52 -16.24 -21.17
C GLU A 113 -20.38 -14.94 -21.92
N VAL A 114 -19.70 -13.99 -21.28
CA VAL A 114 -19.11 -12.90 -22.04
C VAL A 114 -17.83 -13.46 -22.65
N THR A 115 -18.00 -14.15 -23.78
CA THR A 115 -16.91 -14.42 -24.71
C THR A 115 -16.45 -13.07 -25.25
N PHE A 116 -15.36 -12.54 -24.70
CA PHE A 116 -14.70 -11.39 -25.29
C PHE A 116 -13.64 -11.90 -26.25
N ASP A 117 -13.89 -11.62 -27.53
CA ASP A 117 -13.00 -11.82 -28.67
C ASP A 117 -11.56 -11.37 -28.34
N GLU A 118 -10.57 -12.17 -28.78
CA GLU A 118 -9.11 -11.87 -28.74
C GLU A 118 -8.71 -10.68 -29.65
N GLY A 119 -9.63 -9.73 -29.90
CA GLY A 119 -9.50 -8.62 -30.84
C GLY A 119 -9.29 -7.24 -30.20
N THR A 120 -9.11 -7.14 -28.88
CA THR A 120 -9.05 -5.85 -28.20
C THR A 120 -7.63 -5.27 -28.22
N ALA A 121 -7.23 -4.71 -29.37
CA ALA A 121 -6.33 -3.57 -29.38
C ALA A 121 -7.09 -2.39 -28.75
N PHE A 122 -7.26 -2.43 -27.42
CA PHE A 122 -7.90 -1.37 -26.65
C PHE A 122 -7.15 -0.07 -26.91
N ASP A 123 -7.88 0.98 -27.30
CA ASP A 123 -7.27 2.27 -27.61
C ASP A 123 -6.80 2.93 -26.31
N ARG A 124 -5.53 2.69 -25.99
CA ARG A 124 -4.83 3.24 -24.84
C ARG A 124 -4.98 4.76 -24.79
N GLN A 125 -5.06 5.42 -25.95
CA GLN A 125 -5.24 6.87 -26.01
C GLN A 125 -6.63 7.28 -25.52
N MET A 126 -7.68 6.56 -25.93
CA MET A 126 -9.05 6.79 -25.48
C MET A 126 -9.18 6.62 -23.96
N LEU A 127 -8.62 5.56 -23.39
CA LEU A 127 -8.65 5.34 -21.92
C LEU A 127 -7.88 6.43 -21.17
N TYR A 128 -6.73 6.85 -21.69
CA TYR A 128 -5.96 7.94 -21.10
C TYR A 128 -6.77 9.24 -21.09
N ASP A 129 -7.42 9.58 -22.21
CA ASP A 129 -8.21 10.80 -22.32
C ASP A 129 -9.45 10.77 -21.41
N GLU A 130 -10.09 9.61 -21.28
CA GLU A 130 -11.24 9.41 -20.39
C GLU A 130 -10.84 9.57 -18.91
N VAL A 131 -9.78 8.89 -18.48
CA VAL A 131 -9.26 8.97 -17.11
C VAL A 131 -8.82 10.40 -16.81
N ARG A 132 -8.02 11.01 -17.69
CA ARG A 132 -7.54 12.39 -17.53
C ARG A 132 -8.68 13.41 -17.38
N THR A 133 -9.77 13.23 -18.12
CA THR A 133 -10.86 14.22 -18.17
C THR A 133 -11.84 14.05 -17.02
N ARG A 134 -12.12 12.80 -16.62
CA ARG A 134 -13.19 12.51 -15.66
C ARG A 134 -12.73 12.15 -14.25
N PHE A 135 -11.48 11.71 -14.06
CA PHE A 135 -11.03 11.23 -12.76
C PHE A 135 -10.48 12.38 -11.93
N GLY A 136 -10.94 12.47 -10.68
CA GLY A 136 -10.26 13.24 -9.65
C GLY A 136 -9.10 12.46 -9.03
N HIS A 137 -8.35 13.09 -8.13
CA HIS A 137 -7.25 12.43 -7.42
C HIS A 137 -7.71 11.16 -6.66
N GLU A 138 -8.88 11.23 -6.01
CA GLU A 138 -9.45 10.09 -5.28
C GLU A 138 -9.81 8.92 -6.20
N ASP A 139 -10.22 9.19 -7.42
CA ASP A 139 -10.61 8.16 -8.39
C ASP A 139 -9.36 7.49 -8.98
N ILE A 140 -8.24 8.20 -9.07
CA ILE A 140 -6.93 7.61 -9.41
C ILE A 140 -6.45 6.67 -8.29
N LEU A 141 -6.60 7.07 -7.02
CA LEU A 141 -6.28 6.19 -5.89
C LEU A 141 -7.18 4.95 -5.87
N ASP A 142 -8.45 5.11 -6.22
CA ASP A 142 -9.39 3.99 -6.36
C ASP A 142 -8.99 3.07 -7.51
N LEU A 143 -8.53 3.62 -8.63
CA LEU A 143 -8.05 2.86 -9.78
C LEU A 143 -6.80 2.04 -9.43
N MET A 144 -5.83 2.67 -8.76
CA MET A 144 -4.64 1.97 -8.26
C MET A 144 -5.01 0.84 -7.29
N PHE A 145 -5.98 1.11 -6.42
CA PHE A 145 -6.50 0.11 -5.49
C PHE A 145 -7.14 -1.09 -6.21
N ASP A 146 -7.99 -0.86 -7.21
CA ASP A 146 -8.65 -1.96 -7.94
C ASP A 146 -7.64 -2.81 -8.74
N LEU A 147 -6.58 -2.18 -9.24
CA LEU A 147 -5.52 -2.85 -10.00
C LEU A 147 -4.46 -3.51 -9.10
N GLY A 148 -4.50 -3.25 -7.79
CA GLY A 148 -3.48 -3.72 -6.85
C GLY A 148 -2.10 -3.10 -7.11
N ILE A 149 -2.04 -1.93 -7.73
CA ILE A 149 -0.79 -1.23 -8.04
C ILE A 149 -0.33 -0.46 -6.81
N ASN A 150 0.92 -0.66 -6.40
CA ASN A 150 1.48 0.07 -5.28
C ASN A 150 1.86 1.49 -5.71
N GLU A 151 1.62 2.47 -4.83
CA GLU A 151 2.02 3.85 -5.06
C GLU A 151 3.52 3.97 -5.32
N ASN A 152 4.35 3.19 -4.63
CA ASN A 152 5.81 3.21 -4.86
C ASN A 152 6.22 2.72 -6.26
N ASP A 153 5.39 1.95 -6.94
CA ASP A 153 5.70 1.41 -8.28
C ASP A 153 5.43 2.44 -9.38
N VAL A 154 4.58 3.44 -9.09
CA VAL A 154 4.13 4.45 -10.05
C VAL A 154 4.52 5.88 -9.68
N ALA A 155 4.69 6.18 -8.38
CA ALA A 155 4.96 7.52 -7.87
C ALA A 155 6.44 7.90 -7.99
N THR A 156 6.70 9.10 -8.51
CA THR A 156 8.03 9.74 -8.51
C THR A 156 7.96 11.06 -7.75
N LEU A 157 9.07 11.50 -7.16
CA LEU A 157 9.16 12.64 -6.22
C LEU A 157 8.56 13.99 -6.67
N ASP A 158 8.29 14.20 -7.96
CA ASP A 158 7.75 15.45 -8.53
C ASP A 158 6.68 15.17 -9.60
N GLN A 159 5.69 14.32 -9.28
CA GLN A 159 4.75 13.84 -10.28
C GLN A 159 3.53 14.74 -10.48
N ASN A 160 3.30 15.13 -11.74
CA ASN A 160 2.03 15.68 -12.21
C ASN A 160 1.01 14.53 -12.40
N MET A 161 -0.27 14.77 -12.12
CA MET A 161 -1.38 13.81 -12.28
C MET A 161 -1.36 13.07 -13.63
N ASN A 162 -1.01 13.77 -14.72
CA ASN A 162 -0.94 13.15 -16.04
C ASN A 162 0.13 12.06 -16.14
N GLN A 163 1.29 12.30 -15.51
CA GLN A 163 2.37 11.32 -15.48
C GLN A 163 2.01 10.12 -14.61
N LEU A 164 1.29 10.35 -13.50
CA LEU A 164 0.77 9.27 -12.66
C LEU A 164 -0.20 8.36 -13.45
N ILE A 165 -1.13 8.94 -14.20
CA ILE A 165 -2.06 8.17 -15.06
C ILE A 165 -1.28 7.31 -16.06
N VAL A 166 -0.31 7.90 -16.78
CA VAL A 166 0.53 7.16 -17.74
C VAL A 166 1.26 6.01 -17.05
N ASN A 167 1.87 6.25 -15.88
CA ASN A 167 2.61 5.23 -15.15
C ASN A 167 1.71 4.08 -14.66
N ILE A 168 0.49 4.38 -14.21
CA ILE A 168 -0.49 3.37 -13.83
C ILE A 168 -0.85 2.50 -15.04
N MET A 169 -1.15 3.13 -16.18
CA MET A 169 -1.49 2.40 -17.41
C MET A 169 -0.33 1.54 -17.91
N ASP A 170 0.90 2.05 -17.87
CA ASP A 170 2.11 1.30 -18.21
C ASP A 170 2.33 0.11 -17.28
N THR A 171 2.11 0.31 -15.98
CA THR A 171 2.28 -0.75 -14.98
C THR A 171 1.21 -1.82 -15.13
N ALA A 172 -0.06 -1.42 -15.32
CA ALA A 172 -1.15 -2.36 -15.60
C ALA A 172 -0.88 -3.18 -16.87
N GLN A 173 -0.38 -2.54 -17.94
CA GLN A 173 -0.03 -3.25 -19.18
C GLN A 173 1.13 -4.22 -18.98
N LYS A 174 2.20 -3.81 -18.28
CA LYS A 174 3.33 -4.68 -17.94
C LYS A 174 2.91 -5.89 -17.10
N ASN A 175 1.93 -5.72 -16.22
CA ASN A 175 1.36 -6.78 -15.39
C ASN A 175 0.34 -7.67 -16.14
N GLY A 176 0.08 -7.41 -17.43
CA GLY A 176 -0.95 -8.13 -18.19
C GLY A 176 -2.39 -7.80 -17.79
N GLN A 177 -2.61 -6.71 -17.04
CA GLN A 177 -3.89 -6.29 -16.48
C GLN A 177 -4.63 -5.28 -17.38
N GLY A 178 -4.35 -5.25 -18.68
CA GLY A 178 -4.97 -4.28 -19.60
C GLY A 178 -6.50 -4.33 -19.61
N SER A 179 -7.09 -5.53 -19.62
CA SER A 179 -8.55 -5.70 -19.55
C SER A 179 -9.12 -5.32 -18.18
N ALA A 180 -8.37 -5.58 -17.10
CA ALA A 180 -8.77 -5.21 -15.74
C ALA A 180 -8.77 -3.69 -15.55
N LEU A 181 -7.82 -2.98 -16.16
CA LEU A 181 -7.79 -1.51 -16.22
C LEU A 181 -9.06 -0.94 -16.83
N THR A 182 -9.50 -1.44 -17.99
CA THR A 182 -10.73 -0.98 -18.63
C THR A 182 -11.95 -1.17 -17.73
N LEU A 183 -12.09 -2.36 -17.12
CA LEU A 183 -13.20 -2.67 -16.22
C LEU A 183 -13.17 -1.84 -14.94
N ALA A 184 -11.98 -1.60 -14.38
CA ALA A 184 -11.81 -0.76 -13.22
C ALA A 184 -12.21 0.69 -13.51
N VAL A 185 -11.79 1.22 -14.68
CA VAL A 185 -12.17 2.55 -15.13
C VAL A 185 -13.68 2.67 -15.29
N GLU A 186 -14.32 1.69 -15.94
CA GLU A 186 -15.78 1.65 -16.09
C GLU A 186 -16.48 1.66 -14.73
N ARG A 187 -16.11 0.77 -13.80
CA ARG A 187 -16.73 0.66 -12.47
C ARG A 187 -16.63 1.94 -11.64
N ILE A 188 -15.52 2.66 -11.76
CA ILE A 188 -15.32 3.92 -11.03
C ILE A 188 -16.21 5.02 -11.63
N LEU A 189 -16.35 5.06 -12.95
CA LEU A 189 -17.22 6.02 -13.64
C LEU A 189 -18.71 5.71 -13.48
N THR A 190 -19.08 4.43 -13.38
CA THR A 190 -20.44 3.95 -13.22
C THR A 190 -20.58 3.16 -11.92
N PRO A 191 -20.56 3.84 -10.76
CA PRO A 191 -20.67 3.15 -9.48
C PRO A 191 -21.98 2.36 -9.41
N ILE A 192 -21.88 1.10 -8.99
CA ILE A 192 -23.02 0.20 -8.87
C ILE A 192 -23.97 0.75 -7.79
N SER A 193 -25.25 0.89 -8.13
CA SER A 193 -26.27 1.29 -7.15
C SER A 193 -26.28 0.31 -5.97
N PRO A 194 -26.48 0.80 -4.73
CA PRO A 194 -26.54 -0.06 -3.53
C PRO A 194 -27.48 -1.27 -3.68
N ASP A 195 -28.62 -1.06 -4.35
CA ASP A 195 -29.66 -2.09 -4.56
C ASP A 195 -29.23 -3.23 -5.51
N LEU A 196 -28.19 -3.00 -6.31
CA LEU A 196 -27.65 -3.96 -7.29
C LEU A 196 -26.36 -4.63 -6.80
N LEU A 197 -25.94 -4.36 -5.57
CA LEU A 197 -24.74 -4.97 -5.01
C LEU A 197 -24.96 -6.48 -4.78
N PRO A 198 -23.91 -7.29 -4.94
CA PRO A 198 -24.00 -8.71 -4.63
C PRO A 198 -24.35 -8.90 -3.16
N ARG A 199 -25.14 -9.95 -2.90
CA ARG A 199 -25.42 -10.37 -1.52
C ARG A 199 -24.12 -10.77 -0.83
N PRO A 200 -24.01 -10.59 0.50
CA PRO A 200 -22.80 -10.92 1.25
C PRO A 200 -22.32 -12.35 0.98
N GLU A 201 -23.23 -13.32 0.83
CA GLU A 201 -22.89 -14.73 0.56
C GLU A 201 -22.16 -14.97 -0.77
N LYS A 202 -22.16 -13.99 -1.68
CA LYS A 202 -21.47 -14.06 -2.97
C LYS A 202 -20.15 -13.28 -2.99
N ILE A 203 -19.80 -12.63 -1.89
CA ILE A 203 -18.57 -11.85 -1.78
C ILE A 203 -17.50 -12.75 -1.17
N ASP A 204 -16.46 -13.04 -1.94
CA ASP A 204 -15.32 -13.84 -1.49
C ASP A 204 -14.02 -13.04 -1.56
N ALA A 205 -12.91 -13.65 -1.11
CA ALA A 205 -11.59 -13.02 -1.21
C ALA A 205 -11.11 -12.82 -2.66
N GLY A 206 -11.68 -13.57 -3.62
CA GLY A 206 -11.42 -13.42 -5.05
C GLY A 206 -12.22 -12.30 -5.71
N SER A 207 -13.16 -11.71 -4.99
CA SER A 207 -14.01 -10.64 -5.50
C SER A 207 -13.20 -9.37 -5.73
N PRO A 208 -13.49 -8.61 -6.81
CA PRO A 208 -12.81 -7.36 -7.09
C PRO A 208 -12.84 -6.41 -5.88
N PRO A 209 -11.69 -5.78 -5.51
CA PRO A 209 -11.59 -4.91 -4.35
C PRO A 209 -12.62 -3.77 -4.36
N THR A 210 -12.95 -3.27 -5.55
CA THR A 210 -13.95 -2.22 -5.73
C THR A 210 -15.36 -2.63 -5.31
N ILE A 211 -15.76 -3.89 -5.54
CA ILE A 211 -17.08 -4.39 -5.14
C ILE A 211 -17.18 -4.42 -3.62
N LEU A 212 -16.16 -4.99 -2.96
CA LEU A 212 -16.10 -5.05 -1.51
C LEU A 212 -16.13 -3.64 -0.89
N ARG A 213 -15.41 -2.70 -1.51
CA ARG A 213 -15.43 -1.29 -1.10
C ARG A 213 -16.82 -0.67 -1.20
N TYR A 214 -17.50 -0.81 -2.34
CA TYR A 214 -18.86 -0.28 -2.50
C TYR A 214 -19.84 -0.93 -1.53
N TYR A 215 -19.69 -2.24 -1.28
CA TYR A 215 -20.48 -2.97 -0.30
C TYR A 215 -20.32 -2.39 1.11
N LEU A 216 -19.08 -2.17 1.57
CA LEU A 216 -18.81 -1.55 2.86
C LEU A 216 -19.33 -0.09 2.94
N LEU A 217 -19.20 0.66 1.86
CA LEU A 217 -19.66 2.05 1.82
C LEU A 217 -21.19 2.17 1.86
N ALA A 218 -21.91 1.24 1.23
CA ALA A 218 -23.36 1.24 1.16
C ALA A 218 -24.01 0.68 2.43
N ASN A 219 -23.51 -0.44 2.96
CA ASN A 219 -24.22 -1.20 4.00
C ASN A 219 -23.75 -0.94 5.44
N TYR A 220 -22.56 -0.36 5.63
CA TYR A 220 -22.00 -0.16 6.97
C TYR A 220 -21.80 1.31 7.29
N SER A 221 -22.17 1.71 8.50
CA SER A 221 -21.89 3.05 9.03
C SER A 221 -20.41 3.18 9.44
N LEU A 222 -19.97 4.40 9.73
CA LEU A 222 -18.62 4.61 10.28
C LEU A 222 -18.41 3.94 11.63
N THR A 223 -19.48 3.80 12.42
CA THR A 223 -19.44 3.13 13.72
C THR A 223 -19.25 1.63 13.54
N ASP A 224 -20.02 1.02 12.64
CA ASP A 224 -19.96 -0.42 12.37
C ASP A 224 -18.59 -0.82 11.81
N LEU A 225 -18.02 0.00 10.92
CA LEU A 225 -16.67 -0.21 10.38
C LEU A 225 -15.59 -0.09 11.46
N ARG A 226 -15.75 0.82 12.42
CA ARG A 226 -14.84 0.95 13.56
C ARG A 226 -14.91 -0.30 14.44
N GLU A 227 -16.12 -0.77 14.77
CA GLU A 227 -16.31 -1.98 15.55
C GLU A 227 -15.71 -3.21 14.86
N MET A 228 -15.99 -3.36 13.57
CA MET A 228 -15.42 -4.44 12.75
C MET A 228 -13.89 -4.39 12.71
N SER A 229 -13.30 -3.20 12.60
CA SER A 229 -11.84 -3.06 12.68
C SER A 229 -11.29 -3.45 14.06
N ALA A 230 -12.01 -3.14 15.15
CA ALA A 230 -11.62 -3.51 16.49
C ALA A 230 -11.69 -5.03 16.70
N GLN A 231 -12.72 -5.71 16.16
CA GLN A 231 -12.83 -7.18 16.16
C GLN A 231 -11.65 -7.82 15.43
N LEU A 232 -11.16 -7.19 14.36
CA LEU A 232 -9.97 -7.62 13.61
C LEU A 232 -8.65 -7.21 14.29
N GLY A 233 -8.69 -6.59 15.47
CA GLY A 233 -7.50 -6.10 16.19
C GLY A 233 -6.78 -4.96 15.47
N ILE A 234 -7.51 -4.16 14.69
CA ILE A 234 -6.99 -3.02 13.92
C ILE A 234 -7.44 -1.74 14.60
N ASP A 235 -6.50 -0.85 14.88
CA ASP A 235 -6.79 0.48 15.41
C ASP A 235 -7.34 1.38 14.29
N TRP A 236 -8.63 1.66 14.32
CA TRP A 236 -9.33 2.49 13.32
C TRP A 236 -8.74 3.89 13.18
N GLU A 237 -8.18 4.44 14.25
CA GLU A 237 -7.60 5.79 14.23
C GLU A 237 -6.23 5.81 13.54
N GLN A 238 -5.55 4.66 13.43
CA GLN A 238 -4.33 4.51 12.63
C GLN A 238 -4.63 4.35 11.13
N ILE A 239 -5.88 4.05 10.76
CA ILE A 239 -6.29 4.01 9.36
C ILE A 239 -6.47 5.45 8.88
N GLY A 240 -5.50 5.92 8.09
CA GLY A 240 -5.52 7.27 7.52
C GLY A 240 -6.74 7.53 6.62
N GLY A 241 -7.01 8.80 6.33
CA GLY A 241 -8.09 9.25 5.46
C GLY A 241 -9.08 10.18 6.16
N ASP A 242 -9.45 11.24 5.45
CA ASP A 242 -10.22 12.35 6.02
C ASP A 242 -11.74 12.14 5.89
N ASN A 243 -12.16 11.15 5.12
CA ASN A 243 -13.56 10.84 4.85
C ASN A 243 -13.81 9.33 4.81
N LYS A 244 -15.08 8.91 4.85
CA LYS A 244 -15.50 7.50 4.85
C LYS A 244 -14.92 6.73 3.66
N LYS A 245 -14.95 7.31 2.45
CA LYS A 245 -14.45 6.69 1.21
C LYS A 245 -12.96 6.36 1.33
N ALA A 246 -12.15 7.33 1.76
CA ALA A 246 -10.72 7.18 1.95
C ALA A 246 -10.38 6.19 3.07
N LYS A 247 -11.07 6.26 4.22
CA LYS A 247 -10.86 5.30 5.33
C LYS A 247 -11.19 3.87 4.93
N VAL A 248 -12.30 3.63 4.24
CA VAL A 248 -12.65 2.26 3.78
C VAL A 248 -11.62 1.74 2.78
N ARG A 249 -11.17 2.56 1.82
CA ARG A 249 -10.08 2.17 0.91
C ARG A 249 -8.81 1.80 1.67
N ASN A 250 -8.39 2.62 2.63
CA ASN A 250 -7.18 2.39 3.42
C ASN A 250 -7.30 1.18 4.35
N PHE A 251 -8.50 0.93 4.90
CA PHE A 251 -8.81 -0.27 5.67
C PHE A 251 -8.70 -1.53 4.82
N LEU A 252 -9.28 -1.54 3.62
CA LEU A 252 -9.16 -2.66 2.70
C LEU A 252 -7.71 -2.86 2.24
N LEU A 253 -7.00 -1.78 1.88
CA LEU A 253 -5.56 -1.84 1.56
C LEU A 253 -4.74 -2.48 2.69
N TYR A 254 -5.03 -2.12 3.93
CA TYR A 254 -4.38 -2.71 5.10
C TYR A 254 -4.61 -4.23 5.17
N LEU A 255 -5.84 -4.68 4.94
CA LEU A 255 -6.20 -6.10 4.97
C LEU A 255 -5.58 -6.89 3.81
N TYR A 256 -5.66 -6.38 2.58
CA TYR A 256 -5.05 -7.01 1.41
C TYR A 256 -3.53 -7.13 1.56
N ARG A 257 -2.84 -6.09 2.03
CA ARG A 257 -1.38 -6.11 2.24
C ARG A 257 -0.93 -7.15 3.27
N ARG A 258 -1.80 -7.49 4.22
CA ARG A 258 -1.51 -8.48 5.26
C ARG A 258 -2.12 -9.86 4.97
N ASN A 259 -2.76 -10.03 3.82
CA ASN A 259 -3.50 -11.23 3.46
C ASN A 259 -4.53 -11.64 4.53
N ARG A 260 -5.23 -10.64 5.09
CA ARG A 260 -6.27 -10.81 6.14
C ARG A 260 -7.68 -10.53 5.62
N ILE A 261 -7.86 -10.53 4.30
CA ILE A 261 -9.16 -10.23 3.70
C ILE A 261 -10.19 -11.30 4.07
N ASP A 262 -9.77 -12.56 4.19
CA ASP A 262 -10.61 -13.69 4.58
C ASP A 262 -11.25 -13.51 5.97
N GLU A 263 -10.54 -12.85 6.89
CA GLU A 263 -11.06 -12.55 8.23
C GLU A 263 -12.21 -11.53 8.15
N LEU A 264 -12.06 -10.51 7.30
CA LEU A 264 -13.14 -9.55 7.04
C LEU A 264 -14.33 -10.25 6.37
N ILE A 265 -14.09 -11.06 5.34
CA ILE A 265 -15.15 -11.81 4.66
C ILE A 265 -15.90 -12.69 5.65
N SER A 266 -15.19 -13.37 6.56
CA SER A 266 -15.80 -14.18 7.61
C SER A 266 -16.76 -13.36 8.46
N LEU A 267 -16.37 -12.15 8.90
CA LEU A 267 -17.23 -11.25 9.66
C LEU A 267 -18.46 -10.77 8.86
N LEU A 268 -18.32 -10.54 7.55
CA LEU A 268 -19.44 -10.16 6.68
C LEU A 268 -20.47 -11.29 6.52
N HIS A 269 -20.04 -12.54 6.67
CA HIS A 269 -20.90 -13.72 6.57
C HIS A 269 -21.50 -14.17 7.90
N VAL A 270 -21.03 -13.62 9.03
CA VAL A 270 -21.69 -13.86 10.31
C VAL A 270 -23.03 -13.13 10.26
N PRO A 271 -24.17 -13.84 10.29
CA PRO A 271 -25.45 -13.18 10.38
C PRO A 271 -25.45 -12.37 11.67
N TYR A 272 -25.70 -11.07 11.57
CA TYR A 272 -26.13 -10.29 12.73
C TYR A 272 -27.39 -10.99 13.25
N GLU A 273 -27.29 -11.75 14.33
CA GLU A 273 -28.46 -12.11 15.11
C GLU A 273 -29.05 -10.79 15.57
N GLU A 274 -30.17 -10.39 14.98
CA GLU A 274 -30.96 -9.26 15.45
C GLU A 274 -31.35 -9.57 16.90
N GLU A 275 -30.72 -8.90 17.86
CA GLU A 275 -31.25 -8.84 19.23
C GLU A 275 -32.59 -8.09 19.16
N GLU A 276 -33.69 -8.85 19.16
CA GLU A 276 -35.08 -8.37 19.36
C GLU A 276 -35.28 -7.69 20.72
#